data_AF-A0A1H8DZ58-F1
#
_entry.id   AF-A0A1H8DZ58-F1
#
_cell.length_a   1.000
_cell.length_b   1.000
_cell.length_c   1.000
_cell.angle_alpha   90.00
_cell.angle_beta   90.00
_cell.angle_gamma   90.00
#
_symmetry.space_group_name_H-M   'P 1'
#
loop_
_entity.id
_entity.type
_entity.pdbx_description
1 polymer ?
#
loop_
_entity_poly.entity_id
_entity_poly.type
_entity_poly.pdbx_seq_one_letter_code
_entity_poly.pdbx_strand_id
1 'polypeptide(L)'
;MAAAAVQAKAQQHPAPFQQGDRVVFVGNSITDGGHYHSYIWLYYMTHFPGRRITCLNAGIGGDVITQIRDRFEDDVLSKKPTVLTLTWGMNDTGYFEWYRADGKDTMQKKLERSYSSYRMVEDQLKKRADIKKIFIGTSPYDETTKFTDKNIFPHKAEALNEVVAFQEQAAKKNGWPFVDFYHPMRTINQREQQRDSTFSLTPGDRIHPDNDGHMVMAYLFLKAQGLADQPVAGIRIDAATKKVQQAVNCKINGVTGTASGISFGYLAQSLPYPLDTIPRGWGNHNKQADAMKVVPFMKEFNQEILQVSGLQAGRYNLLMDGEKVGVYDAGQLAAGINLAENTRTPEYQQAIQIRELNEERWDIERRLRMYAWIEFDFLKPRGMLFKDDNAAMDSVNAHAATDWAVGGNKDNFSRARYKALREVWQGEMNILTDKIYQINQPKLHTITIAAAR
;
A
#
# COMPACT_ATOMS: atom_id res chain seq x y z
N MET A 1 -23.82 -0.91 -44.96
CA MET A 1 -23.48 -0.47 -43.59
C MET A 1 -22.20 -1.16 -43.20
N ALA A 2 -21.10 -0.43 -42.98
CA ALA A 2 -19.84 -1.02 -42.56
C ALA A 2 -19.93 -1.37 -41.08
N ALA A 3 -19.78 -2.65 -40.74
CA ALA A 3 -19.61 -3.10 -39.37
C ALA A 3 -18.30 -2.48 -38.84
N ALA A 4 -18.43 -1.54 -37.90
CA ALA A 4 -17.28 -1.04 -37.16
C ALA A 4 -16.68 -2.21 -36.37
N ALA A 5 -15.54 -2.71 -36.83
CA ALA A 5 -14.72 -3.63 -36.06
C ALA A 5 -14.37 -2.94 -34.74
N VAL A 6 -14.92 -3.43 -33.63
CA VAL A 6 -14.52 -3.01 -32.29
C VAL A 6 -13.08 -3.49 -32.12
N GLN A 7 -12.11 -2.60 -32.36
CA GLN A 7 -10.72 -2.88 -32.00
C GLN A 7 -10.69 -3.12 -30.49
N ALA A 8 -10.31 -4.33 -30.09
CA ALA A 8 -10.13 -4.66 -28.69
C ALA A 8 -9.02 -3.76 -28.12
N LYS A 9 -9.37 -2.82 -27.24
CA LYS A 9 -8.40 -1.95 -26.56
C LYS A 9 -7.45 -2.82 -25.73
N ALA A 10 -6.15 -2.54 -25.78
CA ALA A 10 -5.20 -3.16 -24.85
C ALA A 10 -5.55 -2.76 -23.40
N GLN A 11 -5.27 -3.65 -22.43
CA GLN A 11 -5.45 -3.32 -21.03
C GLN A 11 -4.48 -2.20 -20.65
N GLN A 12 -4.98 -1.14 -20.04
CA GLN A 12 -4.15 -0.03 -19.60
C GLN A 12 -3.55 -0.31 -18.23
N HIS A 13 -2.36 0.23 -18.00
CA HIS A 13 -1.69 0.27 -16.70
C HIS A 13 -1.83 1.66 -16.10
N PRO A 14 -1.87 1.79 -14.76
CA PRO A 14 -1.99 3.10 -14.13
C PRO A 14 -0.73 3.93 -14.39
N ALA A 15 -0.87 5.23 -14.60
CA ALA A 15 0.26 6.14 -14.55
C ALA A 15 0.65 6.44 -13.09
N PRO A 16 1.90 6.87 -12.83
CA PRO A 16 2.26 7.43 -11.53
C PRO A 16 1.36 8.60 -11.14
N PHE A 17 1.05 8.72 -9.85
CA PHE A 17 0.29 9.86 -9.34
C PHE A 17 1.07 11.16 -9.51
N GLN A 18 0.34 12.25 -9.68
CA GLN A 18 0.85 13.58 -9.98
C GLN A 18 0.65 14.53 -8.79
N GLN A 19 1.40 15.63 -8.76
CA GLN A 19 1.24 16.67 -7.76
C GLN A 19 -0.25 17.08 -7.63
N GLY A 20 -0.75 17.12 -6.39
CA GLY A 20 -2.12 17.50 -6.09
C GLY A 20 -3.16 16.38 -6.27
N ASP A 21 -2.76 15.18 -6.71
CA ASP A 21 -3.70 14.07 -6.81
C ASP A 21 -4.29 13.70 -5.44
N ARG A 22 -5.61 13.52 -5.43
CA ARG A 22 -6.39 12.97 -4.31
C ARG A 22 -6.82 11.57 -4.69
N VAL A 23 -6.11 10.58 -4.18
CA VAL A 23 -6.26 9.16 -4.50
C VAL A 23 -7.14 8.50 -3.44
N VAL A 24 -8.38 8.18 -3.80
CA VAL A 24 -9.31 7.48 -2.91
C VAL A 24 -9.26 5.99 -3.20
N PHE A 25 -8.85 5.20 -2.20
CA PHE A 25 -8.80 3.74 -2.28
C PHE A 25 -10.11 3.14 -1.78
N VAL A 26 -10.97 2.71 -2.71
CA VAL A 26 -12.29 2.14 -2.40
C VAL A 26 -12.20 0.62 -2.35
N GLY A 27 -12.68 0.03 -1.25
CA GLY A 27 -12.75 -1.42 -1.11
C GLY A 27 -13.50 -1.90 0.12
N ASN A 28 -13.18 -3.12 0.55
CA ASN A 28 -13.78 -3.78 1.70
C ASN A 28 -12.83 -3.81 2.92
N SER A 29 -12.94 -4.80 3.80
CA SER A 29 -12.08 -4.99 4.98
C SER A 29 -10.58 -4.98 4.69
N ILE A 30 -10.15 -5.53 3.54
CA ILE A 30 -8.73 -5.57 3.12
C ILE A 30 -8.21 -4.15 2.85
N THR A 31 -9.08 -3.24 2.41
CA THR A 31 -8.74 -1.81 2.23
C THR A 31 -8.93 -1.04 3.52
N ASP A 32 -10.01 -1.34 4.23
CA ASP A 32 -10.38 -0.68 5.47
C ASP A 32 -9.28 -0.83 6.52
N GLY A 33 -8.96 -2.07 6.92
CA GLY A 33 -7.99 -2.40 7.97
C GLY A 33 -6.58 -2.65 7.47
N GLY A 34 -6.37 -2.56 6.16
CA GLY A 34 -5.09 -2.83 5.53
C GLY A 34 -4.18 -1.61 5.40
N HIS A 35 -2.93 -1.89 5.05
CA HIS A 35 -1.88 -0.87 4.95
C HIS A 35 -1.39 -0.61 3.52
N TYR A 36 -1.85 -1.36 2.51
CA TYR A 36 -1.27 -1.26 1.16
C TYR A 36 -1.34 0.15 0.58
N HIS A 37 -2.43 0.90 0.82
CA HIS A 37 -2.58 2.30 0.39
C HIS A 37 -1.65 3.24 1.15
N SER A 38 -1.44 3.00 2.45
CA SER A 38 -0.48 3.73 3.28
C SER A 38 0.96 3.49 2.83
N TYR A 39 1.30 2.25 2.47
CA TYR A 39 2.63 1.88 1.94
C TYR A 39 2.89 2.44 0.55
N ILE A 40 1.87 2.46 -0.32
CA ILE A 40 1.94 3.18 -1.60
C ILE A 40 2.21 4.67 -1.33
N TRP A 41 1.47 5.31 -0.42
CA TRP A 41 1.69 6.73 -0.12
C TRP A 41 3.08 6.97 0.46
N LEU A 42 3.57 6.12 1.36
CA LEU A 42 4.91 6.19 1.92
C LEU A 42 5.98 6.21 0.83
N TYR A 43 5.83 5.40 -0.23
CA TYR A 43 6.74 5.43 -1.37
C TYR A 43 6.73 6.80 -2.07
N TYR A 44 5.55 7.39 -2.29
CA TYR A 44 5.48 8.73 -2.86
C TYR A 44 6.06 9.80 -1.92
N MET A 45 5.86 9.68 -0.61
CA MET A 45 6.40 10.61 0.38
C MET A 45 7.93 10.62 0.39
N THR A 46 8.58 9.46 0.24
CA THR A 46 10.05 9.34 0.30
C THR A 46 10.71 9.44 -1.06
N HIS A 47 10.16 8.81 -2.09
CA HIS A 47 10.76 8.76 -3.42
C HIS A 47 10.48 10.03 -4.24
N PHE A 48 9.35 10.70 -4.01
CA PHE A 48 8.99 11.95 -4.71
C PHE A 48 8.71 13.10 -3.72
N PRO A 49 9.71 13.58 -2.98
CA PRO A 49 9.47 14.50 -1.87
C PRO A 49 8.87 15.85 -2.30
N GLY A 50 9.13 16.29 -3.53
CA GLY A 50 8.50 17.47 -4.15
C GLY A 50 7.11 17.23 -4.77
N ARG A 51 6.59 16.01 -4.71
CA ARG A 51 5.30 15.61 -5.30
C ARG A 51 4.28 15.27 -4.20
N ARG A 52 3.67 16.31 -3.63
CA ARG A 52 2.58 16.18 -2.67
C ARG A 52 1.31 15.62 -3.30
N ILE A 53 0.90 14.46 -2.80
CA ILE A 53 -0.39 13.81 -3.10
C ILE A 53 -1.17 13.63 -1.79
N THR A 54 -2.41 13.16 -1.89
CA THR A 54 -3.23 12.77 -0.73
C THR A 54 -3.86 11.42 -1.01
N CYS A 55 -3.51 10.40 -0.24
CA CYS A 55 -4.20 9.11 -0.28
C CYS A 55 -5.27 9.07 0.82
N LEU A 56 -6.43 8.50 0.49
CA LEU A 56 -7.58 8.42 1.39
C LEU A 56 -8.15 7.01 1.37
N ASN A 57 -8.38 6.45 2.54
CA ASN A 57 -9.03 5.17 2.73
C ASN A 57 -10.56 5.33 2.62
N ALA A 58 -11.17 4.58 1.71
CA ALA A 58 -12.61 4.41 1.58
C ALA A 58 -12.98 2.93 1.59
N GLY A 59 -12.27 2.12 2.37
CA GLY A 59 -12.64 0.76 2.72
C GLY A 59 -13.69 0.71 3.85
N ILE A 60 -14.60 -0.25 3.80
CA ILE A 60 -15.46 -0.63 4.93
C ILE A 60 -15.45 -2.15 5.07
N GLY A 61 -15.18 -2.65 6.27
CA GLY A 61 -15.24 -4.08 6.57
C GLY A 61 -16.59 -4.71 6.27
N GLY A 62 -16.60 -5.81 5.51
CA GLY A 62 -17.83 -6.53 5.13
C GLY A 62 -18.48 -6.10 3.81
N ASP A 63 -18.05 -4.97 3.22
CA ASP A 63 -18.62 -4.48 1.96
C ASP A 63 -18.58 -5.50 0.84
N VAL A 64 -19.73 -5.69 0.18
CA VAL A 64 -19.82 -6.12 -1.22
C VAL A 64 -20.03 -4.90 -2.10
N ILE A 65 -19.96 -5.03 -3.43
CA ILE A 65 -20.12 -3.87 -4.34
C ILE A 65 -21.48 -3.15 -4.20
N THR A 66 -22.49 -3.84 -3.66
CA THR A 66 -23.79 -3.24 -3.34
C THR A 66 -23.66 -2.17 -2.24
N GLN A 67 -22.95 -2.45 -1.15
CA GLN A 67 -22.73 -1.47 -0.07
C GLN A 67 -21.82 -0.33 -0.54
N ILE A 68 -20.77 -0.64 -1.30
CA ILE A 68 -19.91 0.39 -1.93
C ILE A 68 -20.76 1.36 -2.76
N ARG A 69 -21.67 0.83 -3.59
CA ARG A 69 -22.63 1.65 -4.36
C ARG A 69 -23.47 2.51 -3.43
N ASP A 70 -24.00 1.93 -2.36
CA ASP A 70 -24.92 2.62 -1.47
C ASP A 70 -24.23 3.80 -0.75
N ARG A 71 -22.93 3.71 -0.43
CA ARG A 71 -22.15 4.80 0.19
C ARG A 71 -21.34 5.64 -0.80
N PHE A 72 -21.52 5.44 -2.11
CA PHE A 72 -20.62 6.00 -3.11
C PHE A 72 -20.60 7.53 -3.10
N GLU A 73 -21.76 8.19 -2.98
CA GLU A 73 -21.80 9.66 -2.91
C GLU A 73 -21.22 10.16 -1.57
N ASP A 74 -21.74 9.62 -0.46
CA ASP A 74 -21.51 10.14 0.89
C ASP A 74 -20.11 9.84 1.45
N ASP A 75 -19.47 8.74 1.03
CA ASP A 75 -18.16 8.31 1.54
C ASP A 75 -17.06 8.31 0.47
N VAL A 76 -17.38 8.11 -0.80
CA VAL A 76 -16.36 8.03 -1.85
C VAL A 76 -16.22 9.36 -2.59
N LEU A 77 -17.29 9.88 -3.19
CA LEU A 77 -17.24 11.13 -3.95
C LEU A 77 -17.13 12.38 -3.07
N SER A 78 -17.67 12.34 -1.85
CA SER A 78 -17.52 13.40 -0.85
C SER A 78 -16.05 13.72 -0.52
N LYS A 79 -15.15 12.74 -0.69
CA LYS A 79 -13.69 12.90 -0.54
C LYS A 79 -13.03 13.66 -1.70
N LYS A 80 -13.78 14.03 -2.75
CA LYS A 80 -13.32 14.76 -3.94
C LYS A 80 -12.09 14.12 -4.59
N PRO A 81 -12.18 12.84 -5.03
CA PRO A 81 -11.07 12.17 -5.70
C PRO A 81 -10.71 12.88 -7.00
N THR A 82 -9.41 12.96 -7.31
CA THR A 82 -8.91 13.13 -8.69
C THR A 82 -8.54 11.79 -9.29
N VAL A 83 -8.21 10.82 -8.43
CA VAL A 83 -7.98 9.41 -8.76
C VAL A 83 -8.82 8.56 -7.82
N LEU A 84 -9.48 7.54 -8.35
CA LEU A 84 -10.25 6.59 -7.59
C LEU A 84 -9.78 5.19 -7.94
N THR A 85 -9.41 4.40 -6.92
CA THR A 85 -9.22 2.96 -7.09
C THR A 85 -10.47 2.21 -6.65
N LEU A 86 -10.79 1.11 -7.30
CA LEU A 86 -11.93 0.26 -6.93
C LEU A 86 -11.52 -1.21 -6.93
N THR A 87 -11.72 -1.87 -5.79
CA THR A 87 -11.57 -3.33 -5.61
C THR A 87 -12.78 -3.89 -4.87
N TRP A 88 -13.29 -5.03 -5.33
CA TRP A 88 -14.30 -5.82 -4.62
C TRP A 88 -14.20 -7.30 -5.00
N GLY A 89 -15.02 -8.15 -4.38
CA GLY A 89 -15.12 -9.57 -4.73
C GLY A 89 -14.97 -10.52 -3.53
N MET A 90 -14.14 -10.17 -2.55
CA MET A 90 -13.87 -11.06 -1.41
C MET A 90 -15.15 -11.41 -0.64
N ASN A 91 -16.00 -10.42 -0.34
CA ASN A 91 -17.28 -10.68 0.33
C ASN A 91 -18.38 -11.09 -0.68
N ASP A 92 -18.31 -10.60 -1.93
CA ASP A 92 -19.31 -10.89 -2.97
C ASP A 92 -19.38 -12.38 -3.32
N THR A 93 -18.25 -13.07 -3.16
CA THR A 93 -18.11 -14.50 -3.42
C THR A 93 -18.56 -15.38 -2.26
N GLY A 94 -19.13 -14.81 -1.19
CA GLY A 94 -19.70 -15.57 -0.06
C GLY A 94 -18.69 -16.40 0.73
N TYR A 95 -19.19 -17.14 1.71
CA TYR A 95 -18.37 -17.89 2.67
C TYR A 95 -19.04 -19.24 3.00
N PHE A 96 -19.82 -19.30 4.08
CA PHE A 96 -20.43 -20.54 4.56
C PHE A 96 -21.46 -21.15 3.61
N GLU A 97 -21.98 -20.38 2.65
CA GLU A 97 -22.91 -20.87 1.65
C GLU A 97 -22.31 -21.97 0.78
N TRP A 98 -20.99 -21.96 0.59
CA TRP A 98 -20.28 -22.99 -0.18
C TRP A 98 -20.34 -24.39 0.43
N TYR A 99 -20.67 -24.52 1.71
CA TYR A 99 -20.87 -25.83 2.36
C TYR A 99 -22.25 -26.44 2.11
N ARG A 100 -23.18 -25.66 1.56
CA ARG A 100 -24.56 -26.11 1.36
C ARG A 100 -24.69 -26.83 0.02
N ALA A 101 -25.63 -27.76 -0.07
CA ALA A 101 -25.94 -28.46 -1.32
C ALA A 101 -26.36 -27.50 -2.46
N ASP A 102 -27.04 -26.40 -2.12
CA ASP A 102 -27.44 -25.34 -3.04
C ASP A 102 -26.44 -24.17 -3.11
N GLY A 103 -25.21 -24.37 -2.62
CA GLY A 103 -24.19 -23.33 -2.49
C GLY A 103 -23.85 -22.69 -3.83
N LYS A 104 -23.59 -23.51 -4.87
CA LYS A 104 -23.24 -23.02 -6.22
C LYS A 104 -24.34 -22.13 -6.82
N ASP A 105 -25.60 -22.58 -6.78
CA ASP A 105 -26.74 -21.81 -7.30
C ASP A 105 -26.96 -20.52 -6.50
N THR A 106 -26.80 -20.58 -5.18
CA THR A 106 -26.89 -19.41 -4.30
C THR A 106 -25.80 -18.38 -4.65
N MET A 107 -24.58 -18.84 -4.90
CA MET A 107 -23.45 -17.96 -5.24
C MET A 107 -23.57 -17.37 -6.63
N GLN A 108 -24.07 -18.14 -7.61
CA GLN A 108 -24.36 -17.60 -8.94
C GLN A 108 -25.33 -16.41 -8.85
N LYS A 109 -26.44 -16.55 -8.11
CA LYS A 109 -27.41 -15.46 -7.89
C LYS A 109 -26.78 -14.25 -7.18
N LYS A 110 -25.90 -14.48 -6.20
CA LYS A 110 -25.17 -13.39 -5.52
C LYS A 110 -24.25 -12.64 -6.47
N LEU A 111 -23.50 -13.36 -7.32
CA LEU A 111 -22.60 -12.76 -8.31
C LEU A 111 -23.37 -11.99 -9.38
N GLU A 112 -24.51 -12.49 -9.85
CA GLU A 112 -25.40 -11.74 -10.75
C GLU A 112 -25.85 -10.40 -10.14
N ARG A 113 -26.20 -10.40 -8.84
CA ARG A 113 -26.51 -9.16 -8.09
C ARG A 113 -25.28 -8.26 -7.93
N SER A 114 -24.11 -8.83 -7.68
CA SER A 114 -22.84 -8.10 -7.60
C SER A 114 -22.57 -7.36 -8.92
N TYR A 115 -22.59 -8.08 -10.05
CA TYR A 115 -22.38 -7.49 -11.38
C TYR A 115 -23.46 -6.45 -11.74
N SER A 116 -24.71 -6.66 -11.35
CA SER A 116 -25.78 -5.67 -11.55
C SER A 116 -25.53 -4.39 -10.75
N SER A 117 -25.14 -4.52 -9.49
CA SER A 117 -24.83 -3.38 -8.63
C SER A 117 -23.57 -2.64 -9.10
N TYR A 118 -22.57 -3.37 -9.57
CA TYR A 118 -21.40 -2.79 -10.22
C TYR A 118 -21.78 -1.95 -11.45
N ARG A 119 -22.67 -2.42 -12.34
CA ARG A 119 -23.09 -1.65 -13.52
C ARG A 119 -23.62 -0.26 -13.15
N MET A 120 -24.29 -0.13 -12.00
CA MET A 120 -24.74 1.17 -11.50
C MET A 120 -23.57 2.08 -11.08
N VAL A 121 -22.55 1.53 -10.41
CA VAL A 121 -21.31 2.26 -10.07
C VAL A 121 -20.54 2.62 -11.33
N GLU A 122 -20.43 1.69 -12.29
CA GLU A 122 -19.80 1.90 -13.59
C GLU A 122 -20.42 3.08 -14.34
N ASP A 123 -21.76 3.17 -14.37
CA ASP A 123 -22.48 4.27 -15.01
C ASP A 123 -22.24 5.62 -14.32
N GLN A 124 -22.08 5.64 -13.00
CA GLN A 124 -21.68 6.85 -12.28
C GLN A 124 -20.23 7.24 -12.60
N LEU A 125 -19.29 6.28 -12.61
CA LEU A 125 -17.89 6.50 -12.94
C LEU A 125 -17.69 7.02 -14.38
N LYS A 126 -18.46 6.51 -15.35
CA LYS A 126 -18.43 6.99 -16.75
C LYS A 126 -18.80 8.47 -16.87
N LYS A 127 -19.69 8.97 -16.00
CA LYS A 127 -20.10 10.39 -15.98
C LYS A 127 -19.05 11.32 -15.35
N ARG A 128 -18.03 10.77 -14.70
CA ARG A 128 -17.02 11.53 -13.95
C ARG A 128 -15.70 11.63 -14.69
N ALA A 129 -15.67 12.28 -15.86
CA ALA A 129 -14.44 12.44 -16.65
C ALA A 129 -13.29 13.16 -15.89
N ASP A 130 -13.64 13.90 -14.84
CA ASP A 130 -12.75 14.57 -13.89
C ASP A 130 -11.97 13.61 -12.96
N ILE A 131 -12.41 12.35 -12.84
CA ILE A 131 -11.77 11.33 -12.00
C ILE A 131 -11.05 10.31 -12.88
N LYS A 132 -9.76 10.06 -12.62
CA LYS A 132 -9.03 8.91 -13.17
C LYS A 132 -9.42 7.64 -12.41
N LYS A 133 -9.71 6.53 -13.09
CA LYS A 133 -10.13 5.27 -12.46
C LYS A 133 -9.05 4.23 -12.59
N ILE A 134 -8.81 3.49 -11.51
CA ILE A 134 -7.90 2.34 -11.48
C ILE A 134 -8.64 1.17 -10.86
N PHE A 135 -8.86 0.12 -11.62
CA PHE A 135 -9.47 -1.10 -11.08
C PHE A 135 -8.37 -1.97 -10.48
N ILE A 136 -8.67 -2.63 -9.38
CA ILE A 136 -7.74 -3.49 -8.68
C ILE A 136 -8.42 -4.87 -8.50
N GLY A 137 -7.86 -5.91 -9.13
CA GLY A 137 -8.19 -7.28 -8.78
C GLY A 137 -7.75 -7.55 -7.34
N THR A 138 -8.69 -7.88 -6.46
CA THR A 138 -8.45 -8.05 -5.01
C THR A 138 -7.38 -9.10 -4.71
N SER A 139 -6.74 -9.02 -3.52
CA SER A 139 -5.88 -10.09 -3.02
C SER A 139 -6.64 -11.42 -2.91
N PRO A 140 -5.95 -12.57 -3.03
CA PRO A 140 -6.62 -13.86 -3.14
C PRO A 140 -7.16 -14.35 -1.80
N TYR A 141 -8.11 -15.28 -1.90
CA TYR A 141 -8.44 -16.20 -0.82
C TYR A 141 -7.50 -17.41 -0.93
N ASP A 142 -6.71 -17.69 0.11
CA ASP A 142 -5.69 -18.75 0.10
C ASP A 142 -6.29 -20.10 0.51
N GLU A 143 -6.84 -20.82 -0.46
CA GLU A 143 -7.39 -22.17 -0.24
C GLU A 143 -6.30 -23.23 0.00
N THR A 144 -5.04 -22.96 -0.38
CA THR A 144 -3.99 -23.99 -0.47
C THR A 144 -3.08 -24.08 0.75
N THR A 145 -2.98 -23.02 1.55
CA THR A 145 -2.22 -23.05 2.81
C THR A 145 -2.78 -24.08 3.81
N LYS A 146 -1.89 -24.65 4.63
CA LYS A 146 -2.19 -25.66 5.65
C LYS A 146 -2.04 -25.16 7.09
N PHE A 147 -1.95 -23.84 7.33
CA PHE A 147 -1.82 -23.30 8.70
C PHE A 147 -3.05 -23.60 9.58
N THR A 148 -4.21 -23.86 8.98
CA THR A 148 -5.44 -24.27 9.67
C THR A 148 -6.30 -25.15 8.77
N ASP A 149 -7.12 -26.02 9.35
CA ASP A 149 -8.18 -26.77 8.67
C ASP A 149 -9.53 -26.02 8.63
N LYS A 150 -9.61 -24.85 9.27
CA LYS A 150 -10.81 -24.00 9.31
C LYS A 150 -10.90 -23.06 8.11
N ASN A 151 -12.10 -22.52 7.90
CA ASN A 151 -12.41 -21.51 6.90
C ASN A 151 -12.00 -21.92 5.47
N ILE A 152 -12.06 -23.21 5.14
CA ILE A 152 -11.84 -23.75 3.79
C ILE A 152 -13.18 -23.74 3.04
N PHE A 153 -13.45 -22.71 2.24
CA PHE A 153 -14.70 -22.53 1.52
C PHE A 153 -14.51 -23.06 0.08
N PRO A 154 -15.08 -24.24 -0.25
CA PRO A 154 -14.84 -24.84 -1.56
C PRO A 154 -15.36 -23.92 -2.67
N HIS A 155 -14.65 -23.87 -3.79
CA HIS A 155 -14.97 -23.05 -4.97
C HIS A 155 -14.88 -21.52 -4.78
N LYS A 156 -14.64 -21.02 -3.56
CA LYS A 156 -14.51 -19.58 -3.32
C LYS A 156 -13.36 -18.96 -4.12
N ALA A 157 -12.22 -19.65 -4.18
CA ALA A 157 -11.07 -19.17 -4.96
C ALA A 157 -11.41 -19.04 -6.45
N GLU A 158 -12.13 -20.02 -7.01
CA GLU A 158 -12.58 -20.02 -8.42
C GLU A 158 -13.55 -18.87 -8.69
N ALA A 159 -14.58 -18.71 -7.85
CA ALA A 159 -15.53 -17.61 -7.96
C ALA A 159 -14.86 -16.24 -7.83
N LEU A 160 -13.85 -16.10 -6.95
CA LEU A 160 -13.10 -14.86 -6.81
C LEU A 160 -12.26 -14.55 -8.06
N ASN A 161 -11.69 -15.58 -8.68
CA ASN A 161 -10.98 -15.42 -9.95
C ASN A 161 -11.93 -14.91 -11.06
N GLU A 162 -13.16 -15.42 -11.14
CA GLU A 162 -14.16 -14.94 -12.10
C GLU A 162 -14.51 -13.46 -11.89
N VAL A 163 -14.65 -13.02 -10.63
CA VAL A 163 -14.90 -11.60 -10.30
C VAL A 163 -13.71 -10.71 -10.67
N VAL A 164 -12.47 -11.20 -10.50
CA VAL A 164 -11.25 -10.50 -10.93
C VAL A 164 -11.20 -10.38 -12.46
N ALA A 165 -11.48 -11.46 -13.19
CA ALA A 165 -11.55 -11.45 -14.64
C ALA A 165 -12.65 -10.51 -15.16
N PHE A 166 -13.81 -10.47 -14.49
CA PHE A 166 -14.88 -9.53 -14.80
C PHE A 166 -14.43 -8.07 -14.63
N GLN A 167 -13.72 -7.77 -13.53
CA GLN A 167 -13.16 -6.44 -13.28
C GLN A 167 -12.17 -6.00 -14.36
N GLU A 168 -11.25 -6.88 -14.75
CA GLU A 168 -10.29 -6.62 -15.82
C GLU A 168 -11.01 -6.34 -17.14
N GLN A 169 -11.99 -7.18 -17.53
CA GLN A 169 -12.75 -6.99 -18.76
C GLN A 169 -13.54 -5.68 -18.75
N ALA A 170 -14.15 -5.31 -17.63
CA ALA A 170 -14.86 -4.05 -17.49
C ALA A 170 -13.91 -2.84 -17.58
N ALA A 171 -12.74 -2.90 -16.92
CA ALA A 171 -11.71 -1.88 -17.03
C ALA A 171 -11.23 -1.72 -18.48
N LYS A 172 -10.91 -2.84 -19.15
CA LYS A 172 -10.51 -2.89 -20.57
C LYS A 172 -11.55 -2.23 -21.49
N LYS A 173 -12.82 -2.61 -21.32
CA LYS A 173 -13.95 -2.08 -22.11
C LYS A 173 -14.06 -0.56 -22.00
N ASN A 174 -13.86 -0.01 -20.80
CA ASN A 174 -13.95 1.41 -20.54
C ASN A 174 -12.65 2.18 -20.81
N GLY A 175 -11.55 1.49 -21.10
CA GLY A 175 -10.22 2.10 -21.18
C GLY A 175 -9.75 2.64 -19.84
N TRP A 176 -10.06 1.94 -18.75
CA TRP A 176 -9.57 2.24 -17.41
C TRP A 176 -8.38 1.33 -17.08
N PRO A 177 -7.33 1.86 -16.42
CA PRO A 177 -6.27 1.05 -15.86
C PRO A 177 -6.74 -0.09 -14.96
N PHE A 178 -5.98 -1.20 -14.96
CA PHE A 178 -6.18 -2.34 -14.10
C PHE A 178 -4.86 -2.77 -13.44
N VAL A 179 -4.93 -3.16 -12.18
CA VAL A 179 -3.83 -3.72 -11.39
C VAL A 179 -4.29 -5.05 -10.81
N ASP A 180 -3.50 -6.10 -10.98
CA ASP A 180 -3.85 -7.43 -10.47
C ASP A 180 -3.06 -7.76 -9.20
N PHE A 181 -3.75 -7.92 -8.07
CA PHE A 181 -3.15 -8.51 -6.87
C PHE A 181 -3.42 -10.02 -6.78
N TYR A 182 -4.51 -10.49 -7.38
CA TYR A 182 -4.99 -11.86 -7.20
C TYR A 182 -3.97 -12.89 -7.70
N HIS A 183 -3.63 -12.85 -9.00
CA HIS A 183 -2.78 -13.89 -9.58
C HIS A 183 -1.34 -13.85 -9.06
N PRO A 184 -0.66 -12.69 -8.99
CA PRO A 184 0.72 -12.66 -8.51
C PRO A 184 0.86 -13.12 -7.06
N MET A 185 -0.08 -12.74 -6.18
CA MET A 185 -0.05 -13.20 -4.78
C MET A 185 -0.35 -14.70 -4.67
N ARG A 186 -1.25 -15.26 -5.49
CA ARG A 186 -1.44 -16.72 -5.56
C ARG A 186 -0.16 -17.44 -5.99
N THR A 187 0.54 -16.93 -7.00
CA THR A 187 1.82 -17.50 -7.44
C THR A 187 2.87 -17.46 -6.32
N ILE A 188 2.93 -16.37 -5.55
CA ILE A 188 3.83 -16.25 -4.40
C ILE A 188 3.45 -17.29 -3.32
N ASN A 189 2.18 -17.35 -2.93
CA ASN A 189 1.70 -18.33 -1.94
C ASN A 189 2.05 -19.75 -2.37
N GLN A 190 1.73 -20.14 -3.61
CA GLN A 190 2.04 -21.48 -4.12
C GLN A 190 3.54 -21.77 -4.12
N ARG A 191 4.38 -20.82 -4.52
CA ARG A 191 5.84 -20.96 -4.55
C ARG A 191 6.41 -21.18 -3.15
N GLU A 192 6.04 -20.35 -2.19
CA GLU A 192 6.55 -20.47 -0.83
C GLU A 192 5.94 -21.66 -0.07
N GLN A 193 4.70 -22.04 -0.38
CA GLN A 193 4.06 -23.24 0.18
C GLN A 193 4.74 -24.56 -0.21
N GLN A 194 5.55 -24.58 -1.28
CA GLN A 194 6.42 -25.73 -1.58
C GLN A 194 7.54 -25.91 -0.55
N ARG A 195 7.92 -24.84 0.15
CA ARG A 195 8.99 -24.84 1.16
C ARG A 195 8.42 -24.94 2.57
N ASP A 196 7.34 -24.22 2.83
CA ASP A 196 6.60 -24.25 4.08
C ASP A 196 5.10 -24.28 3.78
N SER A 197 4.47 -25.45 3.92
CA SER A 197 3.06 -25.63 3.60
C SER A 197 2.10 -24.77 4.43
N THR A 198 2.57 -24.15 5.51
CA THR A 198 1.80 -23.22 6.34
C THR A 198 1.93 -21.77 5.93
N PHE A 199 2.86 -21.44 5.02
CA PHE A 199 3.03 -20.09 4.49
C PHE A 199 1.73 -19.56 3.88
N SER A 200 1.43 -18.30 4.14
CA SER A 200 0.38 -17.54 3.48
C SER A 200 0.64 -16.05 3.63
N LEU A 201 0.44 -15.29 2.55
CA LEU A 201 0.34 -13.83 2.63
C LEU A 201 -0.94 -13.35 3.31
N THR A 202 -1.89 -14.26 3.59
CA THR A 202 -3.17 -14.04 4.30
C THR A 202 -3.29 -15.00 5.49
N PRO A 203 -2.40 -14.89 6.50
CA PRO A 203 -2.35 -15.82 7.62
C PRO A 203 -3.62 -15.74 8.50
N GLY A 204 -3.84 -16.78 9.31
CA GLY A 204 -4.94 -16.81 10.30
C GLY A 204 -6.31 -17.16 9.74
N ASP A 205 -6.75 -16.51 8.65
CA ASP A 205 -8.12 -16.68 8.12
C ASP A 205 -8.24 -16.90 6.60
N ARG A 206 -7.11 -16.88 5.86
CA ARG A 206 -7.01 -17.08 4.40
C ARG A 206 -7.57 -15.90 3.58
N ILE A 207 -7.97 -14.81 4.21
CA ILE A 207 -8.71 -13.70 3.60
C ILE A 207 -7.92 -12.39 3.72
N HIS A 208 -7.49 -12.04 4.94
CA HIS A 208 -6.89 -10.74 5.22
C HIS A 208 -5.38 -10.81 5.15
N PRO A 209 -4.72 -10.03 4.26
CA PRO A 209 -3.28 -9.96 4.24
C PRO A 209 -2.72 -9.34 5.52
N ASP A 210 -1.58 -9.86 5.98
CA ASP A 210 -0.81 -9.24 7.06
C ASP A 210 0.08 -8.10 6.50
N ASN A 211 0.92 -7.46 7.32
CA ASN A 211 1.73 -6.31 6.89
C ASN A 211 2.66 -6.66 5.71
N ASP A 212 3.20 -7.87 5.64
CA ASP A 212 4.01 -8.33 4.50
C ASP A 212 3.15 -8.52 3.23
N GLY A 213 1.96 -9.11 3.36
CA GLY A 213 0.98 -9.23 2.28
C GLY A 213 0.56 -7.87 1.72
N HIS A 214 0.30 -6.89 2.59
CA HIS A 214 0.04 -5.52 2.18
C HIS A 214 1.23 -4.83 1.51
N MET A 215 2.47 -5.15 1.91
CA MET A 215 3.66 -4.64 1.24
C MET A 215 3.85 -5.28 -0.14
N VAL A 216 3.51 -6.56 -0.32
CA VAL A 216 3.44 -7.20 -1.65
C VAL A 216 2.41 -6.50 -2.54
N MET A 217 1.22 -6.18 -2.02
CA MET A 217 0.21 -5.43 -2.77
C MET A 217 0.71 -4.03 -3.18
N ALA A 218 1.37 -3.31 -2.26
CA ALA A 218 1.98 -2.02 -2.57
C ALA A 218 3.05 -2.13 -3.65
N TYR A 219 3.94 -3.12 -3.57
CA TYR A 219 4.94 -3.43 -4.60
C TYR A 219 4.28 -3.68 -5.97
N LEU A 220 3.24 -4.52 -6.04
CA LEU A 220 2.54 -4.82 -7.29
C LEU A 220 1.88 -3.58 -7.89
N PHE A 221 1.30 -2.72 -7.05
CA PHE A 221 0.68 -1.48 -7.50
C PHE A 221 1.71 -0.50 -8.06
N LEU A 222 2.81 -0.26 -7.32
CA LEU A 222 3.90 0.61 -7.76
C LEU A 222 4.56 0.09 -9.05
N LYS A 223 4.72 -1.23 -9.17
CA LYS A 223 5.22 -1.87 -10.40
C LYS A 223 4.27 -1.68 -11.57
N ALA A 224 2.97 -1.82 -11.35
CA ALA A 224 1.97 -1.52 -12.37
C ALA A 224 1.96 -0.02 -12.77
N GLN A 225 2.43 0.88 -11.90
CA GLN A 225 2.64 2.29 -12.24
C GLN A 225 3.90 2.54 -13.08
N GLY A 226 4.69 1.52 -13.38
CA GLY A 226 5.95 1.65 -14.11
C GLY A 226 7.07 2.32 -13.31
N LEU A 227 6.99 2.22 -11.97
CA LEU A 227 7.96 2.86 -11.06
C LEU A 227 9.16 1.95 -10.70
N ALA A 228 9.16 0.71 -11.19
CA ALA A 228 10.30 -0.19 -11.01
C ALA A 228 11.54 0.33 -11.74
N ASP A 229 12.71 -0.06 -11.23
CA ASP A 229 14.04 0.27 -11.74
C ASP A 229 14.36 1.78 -11.77
N GLN A 230 13.65 2.56 -10.93
CA GLN A 230 13.98 3.95 -10.61
C GLN A 230 14.75 3.97 -9.27
N PRO A 231 16.09 4.06 -9.27
CA PRO A 231 16.87 3.99 -8.04
C PRO A 231 16.62 5.22 -7.16
N VAL A 232 16.78 5.03 -5.85
CA VAL A 232 16.84 6.13 -4.88
C VAL A 232 18.02 7.04 -5.24
N ALA A 233 19.20 6.46 -5.44
CA ALA A 233 20.39 7.13 -5.98
C ALA A 233 21.40 6.12 -6.53
N GLY A 234 22.30 6.60 -7.41
CA GLY A 234 23.41 5.81 -7.92
C GLY A 234 24.70 6.63 -7.99
N ILE A 235 25.73 6.21 -7.25
CA ILE A 235 26.98 6.94 -7.06
C ILE A 235 28.13 6.03 -7.48
N ARG A 236 28.95 6.47 -8.44
CA ARG A 236 30.22 5.82 -8.78
C ARG A 236 31.35 6.82 -8.70
N ILE A 237 32.34 6.55 -7.86
CA ILE A 237 33.52 7.40 -7.68
C ILE A 237 34.77 6.54 -7.83
N ASP A 238 35.75 7.05 -8.55
CA ASP A 238 37.10 6.49 -8.56
C ASP A 238 37.97 7.26 -7.54
N ALA A 239 38.34 6.61 -6.45
CA ALA A 239 39.08 7.22 -5.35
C ALA A 239 40.51 7.63 -5.73
N ALA A 240 41.16 6.89 -6.65
CA ALA A 240 42.52 7.19 -7.08
C ALA A 240 42.60 8.48 -7.90
N THR A 241 41.62 8.68 -8.80
CA THR A 241 41.53 9.84 -9.69
C THR A 241 40.64 10.95 -9.16
N LYS A 242 39.87 10.68 -8.09
CA LYS A 242 38.88 11.58 -7.48
C LYS A 242 37.74 11.98 -8.43
N LYS A 243 37.50 11.17 -9.47
CA LYS A 243 36.49 11.44 -10.49
C LYS A 243 35.16 10.82 -10.10
N VAL A 244 34.09 11.61 -10.16
CA VAL A 244 32.72 11.10 -10.14
C VAL A 244 32.43 10.52 -11.53
N GLN A 245 32.32 9.20 -11.61
CA GLN A 245 32.01 8.47 -12.84
C GLN A 245 30.51 8.42 -13.11
N GLN A 246 29.69 8.41 -12.06
CA GLN A 246 28.23 8.40 -12.14
C GLN A 246 27.60 9.13 -10.95
N ALA A 247 26.56 9.90 -11.22
CA ALA A 247 25.64 10.46 -10.23
C ALA A 247 24.21 10.43 -10.82
N VAL A 248 23.39 9.47 -10.37
CA VAL A 248 22.00 9.28 -10.77
C VAL A 248 21.10 9.66 -9.60
N ASN A 249 20.09 10.49 -9.86
CA ASN A 249 19.14 10.99 -8.85
C ASN A 249 19.78 11.65 -7.62
N CYS A 250 21.00 12.20 -7.79
CA CYS A 250 21.74 12.86 -6.72
C CYS A 250 22.73 13.89 -7.28
N LYS A 251 23.31 14.70 -6.39
CA LYS A 251 24.45 15.58 -6.66
C LYS A 251 25.61 15.21 -5.75
N ILE A 252 26.81 15.11 -6.33
CA ILE A 252 28.06 14.86 -5.61
C ILE A 252 28.93 16.12 -5.66
N ASN A 253 29.39 16.58 -4.49
CA ASN A 253 30.14 17.81 -4.34
C ASN A 253 31.52 17.55 -3.74
N GLY A 254 32.58 18.05 -4.39
CA GLY A 254 33.91 18.17 -3.79
C GLY A 254 34.52 16.84 -3.30
N VAL A 255 34.89 15.95 -4.23
CA VAL A 255 35.61 14.72 -3.88
C VAL A 255 37.04 15.06 -3.48
N THR A 256 37.39 14.75 -2.23
CA THR A 256 38.71 14.98 -1.63
C THR A 256 39.30 13.69 -1.06
N GLY A 257 40.58 13.70 -0.69
CA GLY A 257 41.29 12.53 -0.16
C GLY A 257 42.22 11.87 -1.18
N THR A 258 42.50 10.58 -0.97
CA THR A 258 43.43 9.74 -1.76
C THR A 258 42.90 8.30 -1.86
N ALA A 259 43.67 7.40 -2.48
CA ALA A 259 43.32 5.97 -2.52
C ALA A 259 43.26 5.30 -1.13
N SER A 260 43.79 5.92 -0.07
CA SER A 260 43.68 5.44 1.31
C SER A 260 42.41 5.92 2.02
N GLY A 261 41.57 6.72 1.37
CA GLY A 261 40.30 7.21 1.89
C GLY A 261 39.86 8.51 1.20
N ILE A 262 38.55 8.67 1.02
CA ILE A 262 37.94 9.82 0.35
C ILE A 262 36.80 10.43 1.16
N SER A 263 36.50 11.71 0.89
CA SER A 263 35.33 12.40 1.44
C SER A 263 34.67 13.28 0.39
N PHE A 264 33.34 13.36 0.40
CA PHE A 264 32.55 14.13 -0.55
C PHE A 264 31.17 14.47 0.01
N GLY A 265 30.57 15.56 -0.49
CA GLY A 265 29.17 15.89 -0.23
C GLY A 265 28.24 15.07 -1.14
N TYR A 266 27.13 14.60 -0.59
CA TYR A 266 26.09 13.82 -1.25
C TYR A 266 24.72 14.42 -0.94
N LEU A 267 23.98 14.78 -1.99
CA LEU A 267 22.60 15.25 -1.89
C LEU A 267 21.73 14.40 -2.81
N ALA A 268 20.91 13.51 -2.24
CA ALA A 268 19.92 12.75 -2.99
C ALA A 268 18.74 13.62 -3.45
N GLN A 269 17.95 13.14 -4.41
CA GLN A 269 16.65 13.71 -4.77
C GLN A 269 15.47 12.92 -4.19
N SER A 270 15.75 11.74 -3.63
CA SER A 270 14.79 10.82 -3.03
C SER A 270 15.39 10.26 -1.74
N LEU A 271 14.55 9.92 -0.77
CA LEU A 271 14.94 9.16 0.42
C LEU A 271 14.77 7.66 0.16
N PRO A 272 15.54 6.78 0.85
CA PRO A 272 15.28 5.34 0.80
C PRO A 272 13.90 5.01 1.37
N TYR A 273 13.29 3.92 0.89
CA TYR A 273 12.03 3.43 1.42
C TYR A 273 12.24 2.74 2.78
N PRO A 274 11.61 3.23 3.87
CA PRO A 274 11.82 2.72 5.21
C PRO A 274 10.91 1.52 5.49
N LEU A 275 11.48 0.32 5.57
CA LEU A 275 10.75 -0.91 5.88
C LEU A 275 10.51 -1.05 7.38
N ASP A 276 9.26 -1.28 7.78
CA ASP A 276 8.89 -1.60 9.16
C ASP A 276 9.24 -3.04 9.55
N THR A 277 9.79 -3.17 10.76
CA THR A 277 10.22 -4.44 11.35
C THR A 277 9.36 -4.83 12.55
N ILE A 278 8.26 -4.12 12.78
CA ILE A 278 7.23 -4.43 13.78
C ILE A 278 5.98 -4.98 13.08
N PRO A 279 5.39 -6.10 13.54
CA PRO A 279 4.05 -6.51 13.11
C PRO A 279 3.02 -5.57 13.76
N ARG A 280 2.44 -4.69 12.95
CA ARG A 280 1.50 -3.64 13.40
C ARG A 280 0.07 -4.05 13.13
N GLY A 281 -0.81 -3.75 14.08
CA GLY A 281 -2.21 -4.13 14.04
C GLY A 281 -2.49 -5.37 14.89
N TRP A 282 -3.66 -5.40 15.51
CA TRP A 282 -4.06 -6.53 16.34
C TRP A 282 -4.24 -7.79 15.47
N GLY A 283 -3.62 -8.90 15.89
CA GLY A 283 -3.67 -10.19 15.20
C GLY A 283 -2.62 -10.37 14.10
N ASN A 284 -1.85 -9.33 13.78
CA ASN A 284 -0.76 -9.41 12.81
C ASN A 284 0.50 -10.05 13.43
N HIS A 285 1.20 -10.85 12.64
CA HIS A 285 2.37 -11.63 13.03
C HIS A 285 3.59 -11.34 12.16
N ASN A 286 3.38 -11.04 10.88
CA ASN A 286 4.42 -10.75 9.92
C ASN A 286 4.68 -9.24 9.81
N LYS A 287 5.93 -8.88 9.53
CA LYS A 287 6.36 -7.47 9.45
C LYS A 287 6.29 -7.00 8.01
N GLN A 288 6.17 -5.69 7.78
CA GLN A 288 6.29 -5.12 6.43
C GLN A 288 7.59 -5.57 5.72
N ALA A 289 8.72 -5.60 6.45
CA ALA A 289 10.02 -6.03 5.95
C ALA A 289 10.08 -7.50 5.50
N ASP A 290 9.18 -8.38 5.97
CA ASP A 290 9.18 -9.79 5.58
C ASP A 290 8.80 -9.98 4.11
N ALA A 291 8.11 -9.01 3.50
CA ALA A 291 7.81 -9.02 2.06
C ALA A 291 9.06 -9.08 1.18
N MET A 292 10.21 -8.59 1.67
CA MET A 292 11.47 -8.63 0.92
C MET A 292 11.96 -10.05 0.65
N LYS A 293 11.48 -11.04 1.41
CA LYS A 293 11.80 -12.46 1.22
C LYS A 293 11.11 -13.04 -0.01
N VAL A 294 9.99 -12.42 -0.45
CA VAL A 294 9.11 -13.00 -1.47
C VAL A 294 8.96 -12.14 -2.73
N VAL A 295 9.29 -10.85 -2.66
CA VAL A 295 9.35 -9.94 -3.83
C VAL A 295 10.68 -9.18 -3.88
N PRO A 296 11.21 -8.90 -5.08
CA PRO A 296 12.51 -8.22 -5.25
C PRO A 296 12.43 -6.69 -5.04
N PHE A 297 11.66 -6.22 -4.06
CA PHE A 297 11.41 -4.79 -3.86
C PHE A 297 12.70 -4.00 -3.60
N MET A 298 13.64 -4.54 -2.81
CA MET A 298 14.93 -3.86 -2.61
C MET A 298 15.65 -3.61 -3.93
N LYS A 299 15.66 -4.60 -4.82
CA LYS A 299 16.32 -4.52 -6.12
C LYS A 299 15.62 -3.57 -7.09
N GLU A 300 14.29 -3.58 -7.11
CA GLU A 300 13.51 -2.85 -8.12
C GLU A 300 13.12 -1.43 -7.67
N PHE A 301 13.04 -1.14 -6.37
CA PHE A 301 12.50 0.12 -5.85
C PHE A 301 13.35 0.82 -4.81
N ASN A 302 14.29 0.12 -4.16
CA ASN A 302 15.02 0.66 -3.00
C ASN A 302 16.53 0.49 -3.16
N GLN A 303 17.05 0.97 -4.30
CA GLN A 303 18.48 0.96 -4.63
C GLN A 303 19.08 2.34 -4.41
N GLU A 304 19.91 2.48 -3.39
CA GLU A 304 20.75 3.65 -3.11
C GLU A 304 22.22 3.22 -3.18
N ILE A 305 22.73 3.03 -4.40
CA ILE A 305 24.00 2.33 -4.61
C ILE A 305 25.18 3.29 -4.50
N LEU A 306 26.08 3.01 -3.55
CA LEU A 306 27.39 3.63 -3.43
C LEU A 306 28.48 2.67 -3.91
N GLN A 307 29.15 3.04 -5.00
CA GLN A 307 30.30 2.32 -5.55
C GLN A 307 31.54 3.21 -5.54
N VAL A 308 32.62 2.71 -4.93
CA VAL A 308 33.91 3.41 -4.87
C VAL A 308 35.04 2.48 -5.30
N SER A 309 35.56 2.71 -6.51
CA SER A 309 36.72 2.01 -7.06
C SER A 309 38.03 2.71 -6.71
N GLY A 310 39.18 2.08 -6.97
CA GLY A 310 40.48 2.73 -6.84
C GLY A 310 40.96 2.97 -5.40
N LEU A 311 40.27 2.42 -4.40
CA LEU A 311 40.77 2.34 -3.03
C LEU A 311 41.90 1.31 -2.93
N GLN A 312 42.87 1.56 -2.04
CA GLN A 312 43.88 0.56 -1.69
C GLN A 312 43.21 -0.63 -1.00
N ALA A 313 43.81 -1.82 -1.15
CA ALA A 313 43.34 -3.01 -0.44
C ALA A 313 43.32 -2.77 1.07
N GLY A 314 42.19 -3.06 1.71
CA GLY A 314 41.99 -2.80 3.14
C GLY A 314 40.52 -2.74 3.52
N ARG A 315 40.29 -2.50 4.81
CA ARG A 315 38.96 -2.24 5.38
C ARG A 315 38.78 -0.75 5.60
N TYR A 316 37.54 -0.28 5.41
CA TYR A 316 37.18 1.11 5.51
C TYR A 316 35.95 1.27 6.39
N ASN A 317 35.99 2.25 7.29
CA ASN A 317 34.79 2.79 7.92
C ASN A 317 34.06 3.67 6.90
N LEU A 318 32.77 3.44 6.73
CA LEU A 318 31.87 4.38 6.08
C LEU A 318 31.27 5.27 7.16
N LEU A 319 31.49 6.58 7.03
CA LEU A 319 30.92 7.60 7.89
C LEU A 319 30.00 8.51 7.08
N MET A 320 28.87 8.89 7.66
CA MET A 320 27.98 9.92 7.14
C MET A 320 27.80 10.98 8.23
N ASP A 321 28.09 12.24 7.90
CA ASP A 321 28.08 13.36 8.85
C ASP A 321 28.94 13.13 10.11
N GLY A 322 30.06 12.42 9.94
CA GLY A 322 30.98 12.09 11.03
C GLY A 322 30.58 10.88 11.86
N GLU A 323 29.38 10.31 11.66
CA GLU A 323 28.96 9.09 12.34
C GLU A 323 29.30 7.85 11.53
N LYS A 324 29.92 6.85 12.17
CA LYS A 324 30.20 5.56 11.53
C LYS A 324 28.91 4.79 11.31
N VAL A 325 28.54 4.58 10.04
CA VAL A 325 27.35 3.83 9.63
C VAL A 325 27.68 2.40 9.19
N GLY A 326 28.93 2.09 8.83
CA GLY A 326 29.31 0.74 8.41
C GLY A 326 30.81 0.49 8.33
N VAL A 327 31.19 -0.76 8.04
CA VAL A 327 32.56 -1.17 7.72
C VAL A 327 32.52 -2.09 6.52
N TYR A 328 33.29 -1.78 5.48
CA TYR A 328 33.35 -2.52 4.23
C TYR A 328 34.81 -2.69 3.80
N ASP A 329 35.12 -3.75 3.06
CA ASP A 329 36.40 -3.82 2.36
C ASP A 329 36.38 -3.08 1.02
N ALA A 330 37.56 -2.82 0.46
CA ALA A 330 37.71 -2.15 -0.84
C ALA A 330 36.96 -2.87 -1.97
N GLY A 331 36.88 -4.21 -1.94
CA GLY A 331 36.20 -5.01 -2.95
C GLY A 331 34.68 -4.83 -2.89
N GLN A 332 34.10 -4.83 -1.69
CA GLN A 332 32.68 -4.55 -1.46
C GLN A 332 32.30 -3.14 -1.93
N LEU A 333 33.11 -2.14 -1.59
CA LEU A 333 32.90 -0.76 -2.06
C LEU A 333 33.06 -0.66 -3.57
N ALA A 334 34.04 -1.34 -4.17
CA ALA A 334 34.23 -1.38 -5.61
C ALA A 334 33.12 -2.15 -6.35
N ALA A 335 32.47 -3.13 -5.72
CA ALA A 335 31.31 -3.83 -6.27
C ALA A 335 30.03 -2.98 -6.18
N GLY A 336 29.94 -2.14 -5.14
CA GLY A 336 28.78 -1.31 -4.84
C GLY A 336 28.00 -1.87 -3.65
N ILE A 337 27.69 -1.00 -2.69
CA ILE A 337 26.85 -1.32 -1.54
C ILE A 337 25.53 -0.55 -1.62
N ASN A 338 24.45 -1.15 -1.14
CA ASN A 338 23.14 -0.50 -1.09
C ASN A 338 22.97 0.23 0.25
N LEU A 339 23.04 1.56 0.24
CA LEU A 339 22.85 2.38 1.43
C LEU A 339 21.42 2.28 1.99
N ALA A 340 20.43 1.97 1.15
CA ALA A 340 19.04 1.77 1.56
C ALA A 340 18.82 0.51 2.42
N GLU A 341 19.82 -0.38 2.53
CA GLU A 341 19.80 -1.52 3.47
C GLU A 341 20.39 -1.15 4.84
N ASN A 342 21.07 0.00 4.94
CA ASN A 342 21.73 0.43 6.14
C ASN A 342 20.85 1.41 6.93
N THR A 343 20.14 0.87 7.92
CA THR A 343 19.23 1.67 8.75
C THR A 343 19.92 2.75 9.57
N ARG A 344 21.26 2.77 9.66
CA ARG A 344 22.03 3.77 10.41
C ARG A 344 22.35 5.02 9.60
N THR A 345 22.08 5.06 8.29
CA THR A 345 22.33 6.27 7.50
C THR A 345 21.39 7.41 7.92
N PRO A 346 21.85 8.68 7.88
CA PRO A 346 20.99 9.82 8.17
C PRO A 346 19.73 9.88 7.29
N GLU A 347 19.84 9.53 6.00
CA GLU A 347 18.69 9.50 5.08
C GLU A 347 17.68 8.41 5.45
N TYR A 348 18.13 7.22 5.87
CA TYR A 348 17.22 6.17 6.34
C TYR A 348 16.57 6.54 7.67
N GLN A 349 17.29 7.20 8.59
CA GLN A 349 16.73 7.72 9.83
C GLN A 349 15.69 8.82 9.59
N GLN A 350 15.89 9.68 8.58
CA GLN A 350 14.89 10.64 8.12
C GLN A 350 13.67 9.93 7.54
N ALA A 351 13.87 8.89 6.72
CA ALA A 351 12.79 8.08 6.17
C ALA A 351 11.97 7.37 7.27
N ILE A 352 12.60 6.81 8.30
CA ILE A 352 11.90 6.21 9.46
C ILE A 352 10.97 7.23 10.12
N GLN A 353 11.41 8.48 10.33
CA GLN A 353 10.55 9.52 10.91
C GLN A 353 9.29 9.76 10.06
N ILE A 354 9.43 9.75 8.74
CA ILE A 354 8.28 9.87 7.81
C ILE A 354 7.35 8.67 7.93
N ARG A 355 7.90 7.45 8.04
CA ARG A 355 7.10 6.24 8.25
C ARG A 355 6.27 6.32 9.52
N GLU A 356 6.87 6.68 10.66
CA GLU A 356 6.14 6.77 11.94
C GLU A 356 5.03 7.82 11.88
N LEU A 357 5.27 8.97 11.25
CA LEU A 357 4.22 9.98 11.06
C LEU A 357 3.09 9.47 10.15
N ASN A 358 3.42 8.70 9.11
CA ASN A 358 2.42 8.13 8.21
C ASN A 358 1.62 6.99 8.87
N GLU A 359 2.25 6.23 9.76
CA GLU A 359 1.59 5.20 10.56
C GLU A 359 0.60 5.82 11.56
N GLU A 360 1.01 6.85 12.32
CA GLU A 360 0.10 7.57 13.22
C GLU A 360 -1.07 8.18 12.43
N ARG A 361 -0.81 8.72 11.23
CA ARG A 361 -1.84 9.23 10.34
C ARG A 361 -2.81 8.12 9.91
N TRP A 362 -2.32 6.92 9.60
CA TRP A 362 -3.15 5.77 9.25
C TRP A 362 -4.03 5.33 10.44
N ASP A 363 -3.48 5.29 11.66
CA ASP A 363 -4.23 4.96 12.88
C ASP A 363 -5.38 5.93 13.13
N ILE A 364 -5.18 7.22 12.90
CA ILE A 364 -6.24 8.23 13.02
C ILE A 364 -7.29 8.04 11.91
N GLU A 365 -6.86 7.78 10.68
CA GLU A 365 -7.76 7.51 9.55
C GLU A 365 -8.66 6.29 9.82
N ARG A 366 -8.11 5.24 10.44
CA ARG A 366 -8.86 4.05 10.86
C ARG A 366 -10.00 4.36 11.82
N ARG A 367 -9.84 5.32 12.74
CA ARG A 367 -10.93 5.77 13.63
C ARG A 367 -12.11 6.34 12.84
N LEU A 368 -11.83 7.08 11.77
CA LEU A 368 -12.87 7.61 10.87
C LEU A 368 -13.51 6.49 10.03
N ARG A 369 -12.76 5.44 9.68
CA ARG A 369 -13.34 4.27 9.01
C ARG A 369 -14.26 3.45 9.92
N MET A 370 -13.88 3.26 11.18
CA MET A 370 -14.72 2.62 12.20
C MET A 370 -16.03 3.39 12.42
N TYR A 371 -15.97 4.73 12.40
CA TYR A 371 -17.17 5.58 12.39
C TYR A 371 -18.02 5.34 11.14
N ALA A 372 -17.40 5.36 9.95
CA ALA A 372 -18.10 5.11 8.69
C ALA A 372 -18.76 3.72 8.66
N TRP A 373 -18.14 2.70 9.24
CA TRP A 373 -18.74 1.36 9.36
C TRP A 373 -20.07 1.41 10.12
N ILE A 374 -20.10 2.04 11.30
CA ILE A 374 -21.35 2.17 12.07
C ILE A 374 -22.39 2.97 11.27
N GLU A 375 -21.99 4.04 10.60
CA GLU A 375 -22.90 4.88 9.83
C GLU A 375 -23.54 4.13 8.66
N PHE A 376 -22.74 3.49 7.81
CA PHE A 376 -23.22 2.91 6.56
C PHE A 376 -23.77 1.50 6.72
N ASP A 377 -23.12 0.65 7.53
CA ASP A 377 -23.51 -0.76 7.62
C ASP A 377 -24.53 -1.01 8.73
N PHE A 378 -24.53 -0.19 9.78
CA PHE A 378 -25.42 -0.38 10.92
C PHE A 378 -26.58 0.63 10.98
N LEU A 379 -26.30 1.94 10.94
CA LEU A 379 -27.30 3.00 11.16
C LEU A 379 -28.12 3.34 9.91
N LYS A 380 -27.52 3.32 8.72
CA LYS A 380 -28.24 3.62 7.47
C LYS A 380 -29.44 2.71 7.21
N PRO A 381 -29.34 1.36 7.34
CA PRO A 381 -30.50 0.49 7.19
C PRO A 381 -31.62 0.77 8.21
N ARG A 382 -31.30 1.44 9.32
CA ARG A 382 -32.23 1.81 10.39
C ARG A 382 -32.78 3.24 10.25
N GLY A 383 -32.48 3.93 9.15
CA GLY A 383 -32.91 5.32 8.94
C GLY A 383 -32.25 6.32 9.89
N MET A 384 -31.04 6.00 10.37
CA MET A 384 -30.29 6.79 11.35
C MET A 384 -28.94 7.30 10.83
N LEU A 385 -28.70 7.22 9.51
CA LEU A 385 -27.46 7.71 8.88
C LEU A 385 -27.21 9.18 9.27
N PHE A 386 -26.02 9.43 9.82
CA PHE A 386 -25.51 10.73 10.28
C PHE A 386 -26.37 11.45 11.31
N LYS A 387 -27.25 10.74 12.01
CA LYS A 387 -28.01 11.35 13.11
C LYS A 387 -27.11 11.74 14.27
N ASP A 388 -26.07 10.95 14.55
CA ASP A 388 -25.04 11.25 15.57
C ASP A 388 -25.60 11.55 16.98
N ASP A 389 -26.87 11.23 17.24
CA ASP A 389 -27.61 11.63 18.43
C ASP A 389 -27.68 10.50 19.48
N ASN A 390 -28.44 10.73 20.55
CA ASN A 390 -28.63 9.72 21.59
C ASN A 390 -29.43 8.52 21.09
N ALA A 391 -30.38 8.71 20.17
CA ALA A 391 -31.14 7.59 19.61
C ALA A 391 -30.25 6.66 18.77
N ALA A 392 -29.32 7.21 17.98
CA ALA A 392 -28.31 6.43 17.28
C ALA A 392 -27.41 5.66 18.25
N MET A 393 -26.93 6.30 19.32
CA MET A 393 -26.09 5.66 20.34
C MET A 393 -26.85 4.56 21.11
N ASP A 394 -28.12 4.78 21.44
CA ASP A 394 -28.98 3.79 22.09
C ASP A 394 -29.17 2.56 21.20
N SER A 395 -29.36 2.77 19.88
CA SER A 395 -29.38 1.67 18.91
C SER A 395 -28.06 0.90 18.90
N VAL A 396 -26.91 1.57 18.88
CA VAL A 396 -25.59 0.92 18.95
C VAL A 396 -25.45 0.13 20.25
N ASN A 397 -25.82 0.70 21.39
CA ASN A 397 -25.77 0.04 22.70
C ASN A 397 -26.62 -1.22 22.76
N ALA A 398 -27.84 -1.17 22.23
CA ALA A 398 -28.78 -2.30 22.25
C ALA A 398 -28.28 -3.51 21.44
N HIS A 399 -27.46 -3.28 20.41
CA HIS A 399 -26.99 -4.33 19.50
C HIS A 399 -25.54 -4.76 19.77
N ALA A 400 -24.73 -3.94 20.45
CA ALA A 400 -23.32 -4.22 20.70
C ALA A 400 -23.04 -5.54 21.46
N ALA A 401 -24.02 -6.06 22.21
CA ALA A 401 -23.89 -7.32 22.93
C ALA A 401 -24.10 -8.57 22.05
N THR A 402 -24.81 -8.44 20.93
CA THR A 402 -25.20 -9.57 20.05
C THR A 402 -24.61 -9.49 18.65
N ASP A 403 -24.15 -8.31 18.23
CA ASP A 403 -23.42 -8.07 17.00
C ASP A 403 -21.97 -7.68 17.34
N TRP A 404 -21.04 -8.60 17.09
CA TRP A 404 -19.62 -8.41 17.43
C TRP A 404 -18.98 -7.25 16.67
N ALA A 405 -19.44 -6.93 15.45
CA ALA A 405 -18.89 -5.85 14.65
C ALA A 405 -19.39 -4.50 15.16
N VAL A 406 -20.66 -4.42 15.59
CA VAL A 406 -21.18 -3.26 16.33
C VAL A 406 -20.46 -3.11 17.67
N GLY A 407 -20.28 -4.20 18.40
CA GLY A 407 -19.54 -4.23 19.67
C GLY A 407 -18.11 -3.74 19.54
N GLY A 408 -17.39 -4.21 18.51
CA GLY A 408 -16.00 -3.81 18.23
C GLY A 408 -15.83 -2.34 17.83
N ASN A 409 -16.86 -1.73 17.23
CA ASN A 409 -16.83 -0.32 16.82
C ASN A 409 -17.52 0.62 17.82
N LYS A 410 -18.23 0.11 18.83
CA LYS A 410 -19.04 0.88 19.77
C LYS A 410 -18.24 1.96 20.51
N ASP A 411 -17.08 1.61 21.06
CA ASP A 411 -16.26 2.58 21.81
C ASP A 411 -15.85 3.75 20.92
N ASN A 412 -15.34 3.45 19.72
CA ASN A 412 -14.97 4.46 18.75
C ASN A 412 -16.18 5.33 18.36
N PHE A 413 -17.34 4.73 18.07
CA PHE A 413 -18.55 5.49 17.71
C PHE A 413 -19.05 6.41 18.82
N SER A 414 -18.98 5.97 20.09
CA SER A 414 -19.39 6.80 21.24
C SER A 414 -18.65 8.15 21.30
N ARG A 415 -17.43 8.18 20.76
CA ARG A 415 -16.58 9.37 20.62
C ARG A 415 -16.78 10.03 19.25
N ALA A 416 -16.73 9.23 18.18
CA ALA A 416 -16.76 9.70 16.81
C ALA A 416 -18.10 10.31 16.40
N ARG A 417 -19.22 10.00 17.08
CA ARG A 417 -20.52 10.65 16.82
C ARG A 417 -20.47 12.17 17.03
N TYR A 418 -19.53 12.69 17.81
CA TYR A 418 -19.34 14.13 17.95
C TYR A 418 -18.54 14.69 16.78
N LYS A 419 -19.20 15.47 15.91
CA LYS A 419 -18.57 16.11 14.74
C LYS A 419 -17.30 16.88 15.07
N ALA A 420 -17.28 17.63 16.17
CA ALA A 420 -16.11 18.40 16.61
C ALA A 420 -14.87 17.50 16.83
N LEU A 421 -15.04 16.29 17.35
CA LEU A 421 -13.93 15.36 17.52
C LEU A 421 -13.44 14.81 16.17
N ARG A 422 -14.34 14.54 15.23
CA ARG A 422 -13.97 14.12 13.86
C ARG A 422 -13.18 15.22 13.14
N GLU A 423 -13.56 16.48 13.34
CA GLU A 423 -12.83 17.65 12.81
C GLU A 423 -11.42 17.74 13.40
N VAL A 424 -11.25 17.49 14.71
CA VAL A 424 -9.93 17.40 15.35
C VAL A 424 -9.09 16.27 14.77
N TRP A 425 -9.62 15.06 14.65
CA TRP A 425 -8.90 13.92 14.04
C TRP A 425 -8.48 14.22 12.59
N GLN A 426 -9.33 14.87 11.81
CA GLN A 426 -8.95 15.32 10.47
C GLN A 426 -7.84 16.38 10.51
N GLY A 427 -7.88 17.30 11.47
CA GLY A 427 -6.82 18.27 11.72
C GLY A 427 -5.49 17.62 12.08
N GLU A 428 -5.49 16.61 12.94
CA GLU A 428 -4.30 15.83 13.32
C GLU A 428 -3.67 15.14 12.09
N MET A 429 -4.47 14.47 11.25
CA MET A 429 -3.98 13.88 10.00
C MET A 429 -3.37 14.92 9.05
N ASN A 430 -3.95 16.12 8.99
CA ASN A 430 -3.42 17.20 8.18
C ASN A 430 -2.05 17.66 8.71
N ILE A 431 -1.92 17.86 10.02
CA ILE A 431 -0.66 18.23 10.68
C ILE A 431 0.43 17.19 10.43
N LEU A 432 0.10 15.90 10.58
CA LEU A 432 1.04 14.80 10.33
C LEU A 432 1.49 14.80 8.87
N THR A 433 0.55 14.94 7.93
CA THR A 433 0.85 14.98 6.49
C THR A 433 1.68 16.21 6.12
N ASP A 434 1.36 17.39 6.65
CA ASP A 434 2.15 18.61 6.48
C ASP A 434 3.58 18.42 7.00
N LYS A 435 3.71 17.81 8.18
CA LYS A 435 5.02 17.53 8.78
C LYS A 435 5.84 16.57 7.92
N ILE A 436 5.23 15.51 7.39
CA ILE A 436 5.88 14.58 6.46
C ILE A 436 6.46 15.33 5.26
N TYR A 437 5.64 16.13 4.56
CA TYR A 437 6.10 16.87 3.38
C TYR A 437 7.06 18.02 3.71
N GLN A 438 7.08 18.49 4.96
CA GLN A 438 8.10 19.43 5.44
C GLN A 438 9.45 18.74 5.62
N ILE A 439 9.47 17.51 6.17
CA ILE A 439 10.70 16.82 6.55
C ILE A 439 11.17 15.79 5.52
N ASN A 440 10.48 15.58 4.41
CA ASN A 440 10.86 14.56 3.43
C ASN A 440 11.89 15.01 2.39
N GLN A 441 12.32 16.27 2.41
CA GLN A 441 13.36 16.76 1.51
C GLN A 441 14.73 16.19 1.93
N PRO A 442 15.45 15.44 1.07
CA PRO A 442 16.80 14.98 1.36
C PRO A 442 17.72 16.15 1.67
N LYS A 443 18.70 15.91 2.55
CA LYS A 443 19.67 16.92 2.99
C LYS A 443 21.04 16.62 2.40
N LEU A 444 21.89 17.65 2.35
CA LEU A 444 23.29 17.45 1.97
C LEU A 444 24.00 16.76 3.12
N HIS A 445 24.52 15.56 2.86
CA HIS A 445 25.30 14.76 3.80
C HIS A 445 26.77 14.71 3.38
N THR A 446 27.68 14.68 4.34
CA THR A 446 29.10 14.43 4.08
C THR A 446 29.38 12.94 4.22
N ILE A 447 29.73 12.29 3.11
CA ILE A 447 30.19 10.90 3.12
C ILE A 447 31.71 10.87 3.25
N THR A 448 32.22 10.08 4.19
CA THR A 448 33.66 9.83 4.37
C THR A 448 33.92 8.33 4.41
N ILE A 449 34.85 7.87 3.58
CA ILE A 449 35.38 6.51 3.57
C ILE A 449 36.81 6.60 4.08
N ALA A 450 37.04 6.13 5.30
CA ALA A 450 38.33 6.21 5.97
C ALA A 450 38.85 4.83 6.32
N ALA A 451 40.16 4.59 6.18
CA ALA A 451 40.77 3.31 6.57
C ALA A 451 40.37 2.93 8.02
N ALA A 452 39.91 1.69 8.20
CA ALA A 452 39.67 1.13 9.53
C ALA A 452 41.02 0.77 10.14
N ARG A 453 41.38 1.44 11.24
CA ARG A 453 42.56 1.11 12.04
C ARG A 453 42.43 -0.24 12.72
#